data_AF-A0A2L0EUT4-F1
#
_entry.id   AF-A0A2L0EUT4-F1
#
_cell.length_a   1.000
_cell.length_b   1.000
_cell.length_c   1.000
_cell.angle_alpha   90.00
_cell.angle_beta   90.00
_cell.angle_gamma   90.00
#
_symmetry.space_group_name_H-M   'P 1'
#
loop_
_entity.id
_entity.type
_entity.pdbx_description
1 polymer ?
#
loop_
_entity_poly.entity_id
_entity_poly.type
_entity_poly.pdbx_seq_one_letter_code
_entity_poly.pdbx_strand_id
1 'polypeptide(L)'
;MGSHALAVLSAVRRSSASWAAAGLLGLGVASLAAQGCGTDAVGVEACRQIEQARCEAAAACGFDEAQVKTCSEFYWDQCLHGIQHAVDYDEENTSQPAEDPASVDVDECVAAVQATRDCAGSGVASMAGCSAAPLAPGEDSGITPCKVIEERAHALAECSFVVQPPAPDGAGGGDGAGTSGGDAGGAGGGGASGDGASGSGGDAGGGGAGGDGGSAGS
;
A
#
# COMPACT_ATOMS: atom_id res chain seq x y z
N MET A 1 7.55 -37.56 -18.51
CA MET A 1 7.15 -38.79 -17.79
C MET A 1 7.45 -38.56 -16.32
N GLY A 2 6.44 -38.37 -15.47
CA GLY A 2 6.66 -38.11 -14.05
C GLY A 2 5.43 -37.49 -13.38
N SER A 3 4.30 -38.21 -13.43
CA SER A 3 3.06 -37.82 -12.76
C SER A 3 3.11 -38.31 -11.31
N HIS A 4 3.06 -37.40 -10.34
CA HIS A 4 2.80 -37.74 -8.94
C HIS A 4 1.46 -37.13 -8.53
N ALA A 5 0.43 -37.97 -8.58
CA ALA A 5 -0.88 -37.70 -7.99
C ALA A 5 -0.85 -38.17 -6.53
N LEU A 6 -1.08 -37.25 -5.59
CA LEU A 6 -1.33 -37.59 -4.19
C LEU A 6 -2.78 -37.28 -3.88
N ALA A 7 -3.55 -38.36 -3.71
CA ALA A 7 -4.91 -38.34 -3.21
C ALA A 7 -4.88 -38.20 -1.69
N VAL A 8 -5.46 -37.12 -1.16
CA VAL A 8 -5.65 -36.93 0.28
C VAL A 8 -7.11 -37.18 0.61
N LEU A 9 -7.38 -38.30 1.30
CA LEU A 9 -8.67 -38.62 1.90
C LEU A 9 -8.80 -37.87 3.22
N SER A 10 -9.65 -36.84 3.26
CA SER A 10 -9.97 -36.12 4.50
C SER A 10 -11.33 -36.54 5.03
N ALA A 11 -11.34 -37.14 6.22
CA ALA A 11 -12.52 -37.55 6.96
C ALA A 11 -13.21 -36.34 7.63
N VAL A 12 -14.50 -36.15 7.34
CA VAL A 12 -15.36 -35.12 7.94
C VAL A 12 -15.80 -35.56 9.33
N ARG A 13 -15.48 -34.79 10.38
CA ARG A 13 -16.16 -34.87 11.68
C ARG A 13 -16.92 -33.57 11.93
N ARG A 14 -18.26 -33.69 11.94
CA ARG A 14 -19.20 -32.65 12.39
C ARG A 14 -19.18 -32.61 13.93
N SER A 15 -18.86 -31.46 14.48
CA SER A 15 -19.11 -31.17 15.90
C SER A 15 -19.98 -29.92 15.99
N SER A 16 -21.28 -30.15 16.13
CA SER A 16 -22.29 -29.20 16.56
C SER A 16 -22.17 -28.94 18.05
N ALA A 17 -22.03 -27.68 18.46
CA ALA A 17 -22.23 -27.27 19.85
C ALA A 17 -22.96 -25.92 19.90
N SER A 18 -24.26 -26.03 20.09
CA SER A 18 -25.18 -24.96 20.42
C SER A 18 -24.86 -24.41 21.82
N TRP A 19 -24.73 -23.09 21.95
CA TRP A 19 -24.86 -22.41 23.24
C TRP A 19 -25.82 -21.23 23.08
N ALA A 20 -27.06 -21.47 23.46
CA ALA A 20 -28.03 -20.44 23.79
C ALA A 20 -27.85 -20.09 25.27
N ALA A 21 -27.65 -18.81 25.58
CA ALA A 21 -28.02 -18.26 26.88
C ALA A 21 -28.20 -16.75 26.77
N ALA A 22 -29.45 -16.32 26.94
CA ALA A 22 -29.88 -14.95 27.06
C ALA A 22 -29.53 -14.38 28.45
N GLY A 23 -29.08 -13.13 28.49
CA GLY A 23 -28.90 -12.36 29.72
C GLY A 23 -29.20 -10.87 29.46
N LEU A 24 -30.43 -10.47 29.77
CA LEU A 24 -30.92 -9.08 29.82
C LEU A 24 -30.41 -8.38 31.09
N LEU A 25 -30.25 -7.05 31.00
CA LEU A 25 -30.18 -6.01 32.06
C LEU A 25 -28.79 -5.40 32.37
N GLY A 26 -28.61 -4.19 31.84
CA GLY A 26 -27.57 -3.25 32.27
C GLY A 26 -27.51 -2.00 31.39
N LEU A 27 -28.57 -1.19 31.33
CA LEU A 27 -28.54 0.16 30.75
C LEU A 27 -27.67 1.08 31.63
N GLY A 28 -26.35 1.00 31.45
CA GLY A 28 -25.42 2.05 31.84
C GLY A 28 -25.15 2.93 30.62
N VAL A 29 -25.70 4.14 30.61
CA VAL A 29 -25.46 5.15 29.58
C VAL A 29 -24.01 5.63 29.74
N ALA A 30 -23.07 4.85 29.22
CA ALA A 30 -21.70 5.28 29.03
C ALA A 30 -21.72 6.27 27.87
N SER A 31 -21.97 7.54 28.20
CA SER A 31 -21.62 8.69 27.39
C SER A 31 -20.10 8.74 27.26
N LEU A 32 -19.51 7.75 26.59
CA LEU A 32 -18.23 7.90 25.94
C LEU A 32 -18.47 9.02 24.94
N ALA A 33 -18.12 10.23 25.37
CA ALA A 33 -17.92 11.34 24.48
C ALA A 33 -17.22 10.76 23.24
N ALA A 34 -17.87 10.91 22.09
CA ALA A 34 -17.22 10.80 20.81
C ALA A 34 -16.14 11.88 20.77
N GLN A 35 -15.03 11.63 21.48
CA GLN A 35 -13.74 12.15 21.14
C GLN A 35 -13.52 11.56 19.75
N GLY A 36 -13.95 12.34 18.75
CA GLY A 36 -14.04 11.88 17.38
C GLY A 36 -12.70 11.29 17.02
N CYS A 37 -12.68 10.00 16.68
CA CYS A 37 -11.53 9.35 16.08
C CYS A 37 -11.30 9.88 14.65
N GLY A 38 -11.43 11.19 14.44
CA GLY A 38 -10.97 11.88 13.24
C GLY A 38 -9.47 12.01 13.39
N THR A 39 -8.72 11.34 12.52
CA THR A 39 -7.26 11.31 12.57
C THR A 39 -6.61 12.60 12.05
N ASP A 40 -7.38 13.68 11.87
CA ASP A 40 -6.99 14.93 11.21
C ASP A 40 -6.09 14.68 9.98
N ALA A 41 -6.44 13.63 9.22
CA ALA A 41 -5.65 13.15 8.11
C ALA A 41 -5.82 14.09 6.92
N VAL A 42 -4.72 14.69 6.48
CA VAL A 42 -4.65 15.57 5.33
C VAL A 42 -4.24 14.79 4.08
N GLY A 43 -4.67 15.23 2.91
CA GLY A 43 -4.25 14.69 1.63
C GLY A 43 -4.73 13.26 1.35
N VAL A 44 -5.78 12.76 2.02
CA VAL A 44 -6.32 11.40 1.80
C VAL A 44 -6.65 11.15 0.32
N GLU A 45 -7.30 12.11 -0.33
CA GLU A 45 -7.68 11.99 -1.75
C GLU A 45 -6.47 12.14 -2.68
N ALA A 46 -5.49 12.98 -2.31
CA ALA A 46 -4.23 13.09 -3.04
C ALA A 46 -3.44 11.77 -2.98
N CYS A 47 -3.36 11.14 -1.81
CA CYS A 47 -2.72 9.85 -1.62
C CYS A 47 -3.35 8.79 -2.53
N ARG A 48 -4.69 8.72 -2.56
CA ARG A 48 -5.41 7.76 -3.40
C ARG A 48 -5.11 7.95 -4.88
N GLN A 49 -5.09 9.18 -5.37
CA GLN A 49 -4.81 9.47 -6.78
C GLN A 49 -3.38 9.05 -7.16
N ILE A 50 -2.40 9.39 -6.32
CA ILE A 50 -0.99 9.04 -6.55
C ILE A 50 -0.79 7.52 -6.51
N GLU A 51 -1.32 6.85 -5.48
CA GLU A 51 -1.18 5.40 -5.34
C GLU A 51 -1.94 4.63 -6.41
N GLN A 52 -3.12 5.11 -6.84
CA GLN A 52 -3.83 4.54 -7.98
C GLN A 52 -2.96 4.60 -9.24
N ALA A 53 -2.34 5.76 -9.53
CA ALA A 53 -1.44 5.92 -10.67
C ALA A 53 -0.21 4.99 -10.59
N ARG A 54 0.37 4.82 -9.39
CA ARG A 54 1.49 3.88 -9.16
C ARG A 54 1.09 2.43 -9.38
N CYS A 55 -0.05 2.01 -8.84
CA CYS A 55 -0.56 0.66 -9.02
C CYS A 55 -0.84 0.36 -10.49
N GLU A 56 -1.45 1.28 -11.24
CA GLU A 56 -1.65 1.14 -12.69
C GLU A 56 -0.32 1.12 -13.46
N ALA A 57 0.66 1.93 -13.04
CA ALA A 57 1.99 1.95 -13.63
C ALA A 57 2.77 0.64 -13.42
N ALA A 58 2.53 -0.06 -12.32
CA ALA A 58 3.19 -1.33 -12.02
C ALA A 58 2.90 -2.43 -13.06
N ALA A 59 1.83 -2.30 -13.86
CA ALA A 59 1.57 -3.21 -14.98
C ALA A 59 2.73 -3.23 -15.99
N ALA A 60 3.39 -2.10 -16.24
CA ALA A 60 4.58 -2.04 -17.09
C ALA A 60 5.81 -2.76 -16.49
N CYS A 61 5.73 -3.09 -15.20
CA CYS A 61 6.77 -3.75 -14.42
C CYS A 61 6.45 -5.24 -14.13
N GLY A 62 5.44 -5.78 -14.82
CA GLY A 62 5.10 -7.20 -14.75
C GLY A 62 4.01 -7.56 -13.76
N PHE A 63 3.33 -6.58 -13.16
CA PHE A 63 2.10 -6.85 -12.42
C PHE A 63 1.00 -7.28 -13.39
N ASP A 64 0.28 -8.34 -13.06
CA ASP A 64 -0.96 -8.70 -13.73
C ASP A 64 -2.15 -7.87 -13.21
N GLU A 65 -3.30 -7.98 -13.88
CA GLU A 65 -4.51 -7.24 -13.53
C GLU A 65 -4.98 -7.49 -12.08
N ALA A 66 -4.81 -8.72 -11.58
CA ALA A 66 -5.20 -9.05 -10.21
C ALA A 66 -4.27 -8.37 -9.19
N GLN A 67 -2.96 -8.34 -9.46
CA GLN A 67 -1.98 -7.65 -8.64
C GLN A 67 -2.20 -6.13 -8.63
N VAL A 68 -2.48 -5.51 -9.78
CA VAL A 68 -2.83 -4.08 -9.88
C VAL A 68 -4.08 -3.76 -9.06
N LYS A 69 -5.11 -4.61 -9.16
CA LYS A 69 -6.33 -4.48 -8.37
C LYS A 69 -6.05 -4.60 -6.86
N THR A 70 -5.30 -5.62 -6.44
CA THR A 70 -4.93 -5.80 -5.04
C THR A 70 -4.08 -4.64 -4.51
N CYS A 71 -3.16 -4.10 -5.31
CA CYS A 71 -2.40 -2.89 -4.98
C CYS A 71 -3.34 -1.71 -4.71
N SER A 72 -4.28 -1.46 -5.63
CA SER A 72 -5.23 -0.34 -5.53
C SER A 72 -6.12 -0.45 -4.29
N GLU A 73 -6.65 -1.65 -4.02
CA GLU A 73 -7.48 -1.93 -2.83
C GLU A 73 -6.67 -1.77 -1.53
N PHE A 74 -5.42 -2.24 -1.50
CA PHE A 74 -4.56 -2.11 -0.33
C PHE A 74 -4.27 -0.63 -0.02
N TYR A 75 -3.85 0.16 -1.00
CA TYR A 75 -3.50 1.56 -0.78
C TYR A 75 -4.71 2.45 -0.55
N TRP A 76 -5.90 2.08 -1.04
CA TRP A 76 -7.14 2.77 -0.70
C TRP A 76 -7.37 2.89 0.81
N ASP A 77 -7.08 1.80 1.54
CA ASP A 77 -7.18 1.73 2.99
C ASP A 77 -5.99 2.42 3.68
N GLN A 78 -4.77 2.23 3.18
CA GLN A 78 -3.58 2.89 3.76
C GLN A 78 -3.67 4.42 3.67
N CYS A 79 -4.24 4.94 2.58
CA CYS A 79 -4.43 6.36 2.38
C CYS A 79 -5.44 7.01 3.34
N LEU A 80 -6.22 6.23 4.12
CA LEU A 80 -7.09 6.79 5.17
C LEU A 80 -6.30 7.50 6.29
N HIS A 81 -5.01 7.24 6.39
CA HIS A 81 -4.10 7.92 7.31
C HIS A 81 -3.58 9.26 6.76
N GLY A 82 -3.90 9.61 5.52
CA GLY A 82 -3.44 10.82 4.85
C GLY A 82 -2.02 10.70 4.28
N ILE A 83 -1.56 11.77 3.63
CA ILE A 83 -0.16 11.95 3.29
C ILE A 83 0.51 12.55 4.51
N GLN A 84 1.61 11.95 4.98
CA GLN A 84 2.47 12.63 5.93
C GLN A 84 3.13 13.80 5.19
N HIS A 85 2.54 14.99 5.29
CA HIS A 85 3.25 16.21 4.94
C HIS A 85 4.30 16.48 6.01
N ALA A 86 5.47 16.96 5.60
CA ALA A 86 6.42 17.51 6.54
C ALA A 86 5.68 18.60 7.33
N VAL A 87 5.60 18.44 8.65
CA VAL A 87 5.18 19.54 9.52
C VAL A 87 6.24 20.62 9.37
N ASP A 88 5.88 21.67 8.66
CA ASP A 88 6.70 22.87 8.61
C ASP A 88 6.62 23.54 9.98
N TYR A 89 7.73 23.49 10.70
CA TYR A 89 7.95 24.31 11.87
C TYR A 89 8.44 25.67 11.39
N ASP A 90 7.71 26.73 11.74
CA ASP A 90 8.18 28.09 11.46
C ASP A 90 9.44 28.43 12.29
N GLU A 91 10.07 29.58 12.01
CA GLU A 91 11.25 30.05 12.77
C GLU A 91 10.99 30.18 14.28
N GLU A 92 9.72 30.27 14.69
CA GLU A 92 9.30 30.33 16.09
C GLU A 92 9.02 28.95 16.70
N ASN A 93 9.25 27.87 15.94
CA ASN A 93 8.98 26.48 16.30
C ASN A 93 7.50 26.22 16.59
N THR A 94 6.61 26.95 15.92
CA THR A 94 5.18 26.69 15.91
C THR A 94 4.88 25.74 14.75
N SER A 95 4.19 24.65 15.06
CA SER A 95 3.70 23.73 14.04
C SER A 95 2.58 24.41 13.27
N GLN A 96 2.79 24.67 11.98
CA GLN A 96 1.70 25.01 11.07
C GLN A 96 0.81 23.77 10.92
N PRO A 97 -0.53 23.92 10.82
CA PRO A 97 -1.39 22.84 10.40
C PRO A 97 -0.90 22.32 9.05
N ALA A 98 -0.78 21.00 8.90
CA ALA A 98 -0.50 20.44 7.58
C ALA A 98 -1.65 20.85 6.65
N GLU A 99 -1.32 21.42 5.49
CA GLU A 99 -2.29 21.75 4.46
C GLU A 99 -2.38 20.61 3.45
N ASP A 100 -3.56 20.45 2.83
CA ASP A 100 -3.68 19.54 1.70
C ASP A 100 -2.76 20.00 0.56
N PRO A 101 -2.05 19.07 -0.12
CA PRO A 101 -1.26 19.45 -1.29
C PRO A 101 -2.16 20.09 -2.35
N ALA A 102 -1.63 21.07 -3.07
CA ALA A 102 -2.40 21.71 -4.12
C ALA A 102 -2.72 20.68 -5.22
N SER A 103 -3.91 20.76 -5.80
CA SER A 103 -4.34 19.80 -6.83
C SER A 103 -3.38 19.75 -8.02
N VAL A 104 -2.74 20.89 -8.35
CA VAL A 104 -1.72 20.97 -9.39
C VAL A 104 -0.49 20.12 -9.08
N ASP A 105 -0.02 20.10 -7.84
CA ASP A 105 1.14 19.29 -7.43
C ASP A 105 0.81 17.79 -7.51
N VAL A 106 -0.43 17.42 -7.13
CA VAL A 106 -0.93 16.05 -7.24
C VAL A 106 -1.00 15.60 -8.71
N ASP A 107 -1.54 16.44 -9.59
CA ASP A 107 -1.65 16.16 -11.03
C ASP A 107 -0.25 16.02 -11.67
N GLU A 108 0.70 16.88 -11.31
CA GLU A 108 2.08 16.83 -11.79
C GLU A 108 2.80 15.56 -11.32
N CYS A 109 2.61 15.17 -10.05
CA CYS A 109 3.12 13.90 -9.55
C CYS A 109 2.53 12.69 -10.29
N VAL A 110 1.21 12.65 -10.51
CA VAL A 110 0.54 11.60 -11.27
C VAL A 110 1.10 11.53 -12.70
N ALA A 111 1.29 12.68 -13.36
CA ALA A 111 1.88 12.75 -14.69
C ALA A 111 3.32 12.21 -14.71
N ALA A 112 4.13 12.53 -13.69
CA ALA A 112 5.50 12.01 -13.56
C ALA A 112 5.53 10.48 -13.37
N VAL A 113 4.59 9.90 -12.61
CA VAL A 113 4.44 8.44 -12.47
C VAL A 113 4.10 7.80 -13.81
N GLN A 114 3.17 8.39 -14.58
CA GLN A 114 2.80 7.91 -15.91
C GLN A 114 3.97 7.99 -16.89
N ALA A 115 4.73 9.09 -16.89
CA ALA A 115 5.94 9.21 -17.70
C ALA A 115 7.00 8.15 -17.32
N THR A 116 7.13 7.85 -16.02
CA THR A 116 8.00 6.76 -15.54
C THR A 116 7.51 5.39 -16.03
N ARG A 117 6.19 5.15 -16.05
CA ARG A 117 5.59 3.95 -16.65
C ARG A 117 5.98 3.78 -18.10
N ASP A 118 5.92 4.85 -18.88
CA ASP A 118 6.25 4.80 -20.31
C ASP A 118 7.75 4.48 -20.53
N CYS A 119 8.63 4.99 -19.66
CA CYS A 119 10.04 4.59 -19.63
C CYS A 119 10.24 3.12 -19.26
N ALA A 120 9.50 2.62 -18.26
CA ALA A 120 9.51 1.21 -17.89
C ALA A 120 9.06 0.32 -19.06
N GLY A 121 7.94 0.64 -19.69
CA GLY A 121 7.41 -0.09 -20.86
C GLY A 121 8.34 -0.04 -22.08
N SER A 122 9.17 1.00 -22.19
CA SER A 122 10.20 1.12 -23.22
C SER A 122 11.50 0.36 -22.88
N GLY A 123 11.58 -0.28 -21.71
CA GLY A 123 12.75 -1.07 -21.30
C GLY A 123 13.98 -0.22 -20.97
N VAL A 124 13.80 1.03 -20.54
CA VAL A 124 14.92 1.90 -20.15
C VAL A 124 15.62 1.32 -18.91
N ALA A 125 16.95 1.19 -18.97
CA ALA A 125 17.72 0.53 -17.92
C ALA A 125 17.78 1.32 -16.60
N SER A 126 17.69 2.66 -16.65
CA SER A 126 17.71 3.52 -15.45
C SER A 126 17.02 4.86 -15.69
N MET A 127 16.66 5.56 -14.61
CA MET A 127 16.02 6.87 -14.66
C MET A 127 16.86 7.96 -15.33
N ALA A 128 18.18 7.79 -15.42
CA ALA A 128 19.04 8.66 -16.24
C ALA A 128 18.61 8.71 -17.72
N GLY A 129 17.98 7.66 -18.24
CA GLY A 129 17.41 7.60 -19.59
C GLY A 129 15.96 8.08 -19.69
N CYS A 130 15.32 8.45 -18.57
CA CYS A 130 13.91 8.82 -18.50
C CYS A 130 13.74 10.33 -18.27
N SER A 131 14.06 11.16 -19.26
CA SER A 131 14.04 12.63 -19.10
C SER A 131 12.65 13.23 -18.91
N ALA A 132 11.58 12.49 -19.23
CA ALA A 132 10.20 12.95 -19.05
C ALA A 132 9.72 12.86 -17.58
N ALA A 133 10.45 12.15 -16.73
CA ALA A 133 10.15 12.00 -15.31
C ALA A 133 11.44 12.26 -14.49
N PRO A 134 11.84 13.53 -14.33
CA PRO A 134 13.06 13.86 -13.60
C PRO A 134 12.98 13.41 -12.15
N LEU A 135 14.09 12.92 -11.60
CA LEU A 135 14.22 12.64 -10.18
C LEU A 135 14.44 13.92 -9.37
N ALA A 136 14.02 13.90 -8.12
CA ALA A 136 14.29 14.96 -7.15
C ALA A 136 15.81 15.15 -6.95
N PRO A 137 16.27 16.37 -6.59
CA PRO A 137 17.69 16.62 -6.36
C PRO A 137 18.31 15.66 -5.34
N GLY A 138 19.45 15.05 -5.68
CA GLY A 138 20.19 14.15 -4.79
C GLY A 138 19.80 12.68 -4.90
N GLU A 139 18.76 12.34 -5.67
CA GLU A 139 18.38 10.96 -5.93
C GLU A 139 19.33 10.22 -6.88
N ASP A 140 19.44 8.90 -6.70
CA ASP A 140 20.29 8.05 -7.54
C ASP A 140 19.66 7.81 -8.93
N SER A 141 20.20 8.48 -9.95
CA SER A 141 19.78 8.28 -11.35
C SER A 141 20.03 6.87 -11.93
N GLY A 142 20.80 6.02 -11.23
CA GLY A 142 21.01 4.62 -11.55
C GLY A 142 19.83 3.71 -11.24
N ILE A 143 18.84 4.17 -10.47
CA ILE A 143 17.63 3.42 -10.15
C ILE A 143 16.82 3.10 -11.41
N THR A 144 16.17 1.91 -11.44
CA THR A 144 15.32 1.52 -12.58
C THR A 144 13.95 2.19 -12.51
N PRO A 145 13.27 2.43 -13.64
CA PRO A 145 11.90 2.96 -13.64
C PRO A 145 10.92 2.13 -12.79
N CYS A 146 11.02 0.80 -12.85
CA CYS A 146 10.17 -0.07 -12.04
C CYS A 146 10.41 0.04 -10.54
N LYS A 147 11.67 0.19 -10.13
CA LYS A 147 12.00 0.42 -8.72
C LYS A 147 11.43 1.76 -8.22
N VAL A 148 11.38 2.79 -9.07
CA VAL A 148 10.71 4.06 -8.75
C VAL A 148 9.21 3.87 -8.58
N ILE A 149 8.55 3.23 -9.55
CA ILE A 149 7.09 2.97 -9.52
C ILE A 149 6.69 2.17 -8.26
N GLU A 150 7.36 1.03 -8.03
CA GLU A 150 6.98 0.06 -7.01
C GLU A 150 7.31 0.54 -5.59
N GLU A 151 8.40 1.28 -5.40
CA GLU A 151 8.92 1.53 -4.05
C GLU A 151 9.20 3.01 -3.74
N ARG A 152 9.45 3.84 -4.76
CA ARG A 152 10.07 5.16 -4.55
C ARG A 152 9.46 6.28 -5.40
N ALA A 153 8.14 6.39 -5.47
CA ALA A 153 7.51 7.49 -6.22
C ALA A 153 7.91 8.88 -5.70
N HIS A 154 8.17 9.03 -4.40
CA HIS A 154 8.71 10.26 -3.80
C HIS A 154 10.08 10.68 -4.33
N ALA A 155 10.81 9.78 -5.02
CA ALA A 155 12.08 10.12 -5.66
C ALA A 155 11.88 10.91 -6.97
N LEU A 156 10.66 10.99 -7.51
CA LEU A 156 10.34 11.87 -8.64
C LEU A 156 10.27 13.32 -8.16
N ALA A 157 10.79 14.25 -8.97
CA ALA A 157 10.85 15.66 -8.61
C ALA A 157 9.46 16.22 -8.29
N GLU A 158 8.46 15.91 -9.11
CA GLU A 158 7.09 16.38 -8.93
C GLU A 158 6.36 15.71 -7.75
N CYS A 159 6.88 14.60 -7.24
CA CYS A 159 6.30 13.87 -6.12
C CYS A 159 7.07 14.11 -4.81
N SER A 160 8.02 15.05 -4.76
CA SER A 160 8.90 15.24 -3.59
C SER A 160 8.15 15.70 -2.34
N PHE A 161 6.93 16.21 -2.48
CA PHE A 161 6.06 16.56 -1.35
C PHE A 161 5.50 15.33 -0.62
N VAL A 162 5.51 14.16 -1.25
CA VAL A 162 5.11 12.90 -0.63
C VAL A 162 6.28 12.45 0.26
N VAL A 163 6.28 12.89 1.51
CA VAL A 163 7.40 12.64 2.42
C VAL A 163 7.47 11.16 2.78
N GLN A 164 8.68 10.59 2.67
CA GLN A 164 8.95 9.29 3.27
C GLN A 164 8.97 9.51 4.79
N PRO A 165 8.17 8.78 5.60
CA PRO A 165 8.21 8.93 7.04
C PRO A 165 9.67 8.82 7.48
N PRO A 166 10.17 9.78 8.29
CA PRO A 166 11.56 9.76 8.70
C PRO A 166 11.87 8.37 9.25
N ALA A 167 12.99 7.78 8.79
CA ALA A 167 13.44 6.53 9.35
C ALA A 167 13.42 6.69 10.87
N PRO A 168 12.75 5.80 11.62
CA PRO A 168 12.52 6.02 13.04
C PRO A 168 13.87 6.30 13.71
N ASP A 169 14.02 7.51 14.28
CA ASP A 169 15.17 7.96 15.06
C ASP A 169 15.30 7.07 16.29
N GLY A 170 15.80 5.84 16.10
CA GLY A 170 15.57 4.79 17.09
C GLY A 170 16.05 3.40 16.74
N ALA A 171 16.53 3.12 15.53
CA ALA A 171 17.46 2.02 15.33
C ALA A 171 18.87 2.50 15.70
N GLY A 172 19.05 2.84 16.98
CA GLY A 172 20.37 3.05 17.54
C GLY A 172 21.20 1.80 17.29
N GLY A 173 22.12 1.88 16.33
CA GLY A 173 23.25 0.97 16.21
C GLY A 173 24.06 1.10 17.47
N GLY A 174 23.65 0.39 18.51
CA GLY A 174 24.51 0.15 19.66
C GLY A 174 25.64 -0.74 19.16
N ASP A 175 26.80 -0.13 18.90
CA ASP A 175 28.09 -0.81 18.92
C ASP A 175 28.35 -1.34 20.34
N GLY A 176 27.56 -2.35 20.72
CA GLY A 176 27.72 -3.08 21.96
C GLY A 176 28.86 -4.07 21.79
N ALA A 177 30.08 -3.64 22.08
CA ALA A 177 31.17 -4.53 22.40
C ALA A 177 30.84 -5.30 23.70
N GLY A 178 30.01 -6.34 23.58
CA GLY A 178 29.54 -7.20 24.66
C GLY A 178 30.25 -8.55 24.63
N THR A 179 31.19 -8.69 25.56
CA THR A 179 31.98 -9.86 25.92
C THR A 179 31.27 -11.21 25.84
N SER A 180 32.01 -12.18 25.30
CA SER A 180 31.83 -13.63 25.42
C SER A 180 31.50 -14.10 26.84
N GLY A 181 30.47 -14.95 26.97
CA GLY A 181 30.34 -15.84 28.12
C GLY A 181 28.93 -16.37 28.37
N GLY A 182 28.75 -17.70 28.24
CA GLY A 182 27.77 -18.42 29.06
C GLY A 182 26.66 -19.18 28.32
N ASP A 183 26.96 -20.44 27.99
CA ASP A 183 26.20 -21.66 28.29
C ASP A 183 24.71 -21.85 27.88
N ALA A 184 24.57 -22.80 26.96
CA ALA A 184 23.54 -23.83 26.77
C ALA A 184 22.27 -23.83 27.64
N GLY A 185 21.12 -23.88 26.95
CA GLY A 185 19.93 -24.54 27.47
C GLY A 185 18.65 -24.30 26.67
N GLY A 186 18.01 -25.38 26.22
CA GLY A 186 16.55 -25.44 26.09
C GLY A 186 15.99 -25.55 24.67
N ALA A 187 15.71 -26.78 24.24
CA ALA A 187 14.83 -27.09 23.14
C ALA A 187 13.35 -26.87 23.53
N GLY A 188 12.62 -26.11 22.72
CA GLY A 188 11.15 -26.03 22.68
C GLY A 188 10.81 -25.33 21.37
N GLY A 189 10.07 -25.90 20.42
CA GLY A 189 8.79 -26.58 20.54
C GLY A 189 7.89 -25.85 19.54
N GLY A 190 7.71 -26.45 18.36
CA GLY A 190 7.16 -25.79 17.17
C GLY A 190 5.72 -25.29 17.34
N GLY A 191 5.49 -24.03 16.95
CA GLY A 191 4.17 -23.46 16.73
C GLY A 191 3.96 -23.25 15.23
N ALA A 192 3.07 -24.05 14.66
CA ALA A 192 2.69 -23.97 13.25
C ALA A 192 1.75 -22.77 13.02
N SER A 193 2.06 -22.01 11.97
CA SER A 193 1.24 -20.93 11.43
C SER A 193 -0.13 -21.46 11.00
N GLY A 194 -1.19 -20.76 11.41
CA GLY A 194 -2.55 -21.00 10.96
C GLY A 194 -2.79 -20.40 9.57
N ASP A 195 -3.31 -21.23 8.68
CA ASP A 195 -3.80 -20.89 7.35
C ASP A 195 -5.09 -20.05 7.43
N GLY A 196 -5.02 -18.80 7.00
CA GLY A 196 -6.18 -17.95 6.74
C GLY A 196 -6.75 -18.27 5.36
N ALA A 197 -7.94 -18.86 5.35
CA ALA A 197 -8.60 -19.37 4.16
C ALA A 197 -9.19 -18.28 3.25
N SER A 198 -9.03 -18.57 1.97
CA SER A 198 -9.64 -17.99 0.79
C SER A 198 -11.18 -17.97 0.88
N GLY A 199 -11.78 -16.81 0.65
CA GLY A 199 -13.21 -16.66 0.38
C GLY A 199 -13.50 -16.90 -1.10
N SER A 200 -14.17 -18.02 -1.39
CA SER A 200 -14.78 -18.31 -2.70
C SER A 200 -16.30 -18.29 -2.54
N GLY A 201 -16.99 -17.49 -3.34
CA GLY A 201 -18.44 -17.63 -3.55
C GLY A 201 -19.14 -16.32 -3.88
N GLY A 202 -19.59 -16.16 -5.12
CA GLY A 202 -20.42 -15.03 -5.52
C GLY A 202 -20.69 -14.96 -7.02
N ASP A 203 -21.55 -15.87 -7.48
CA ASP A 203 -22.56 -15.69 -8.53
C ASP A 203 -22.18 -15.12 -9.91
N ALA A 204 -22.28 -16.01 -10.90
CA ALA A 204 -22.45 -15.69 -12.30
C ALA A 204 -23.85 -15.08 -12.57
N GLY A 205 -23.90 -13.77 -12.78
CA GLY A 205 -24.91 -13.10 -13.61
C GLY A 205 -24.19 -12.48 -14.81
N GLY A 206 -24.56 -12.69 -16.07
CA GLY A 206 -25.91 -12.84 -16.59
C GLY A 206 -26.28 -11.60 -17.40
N GLY A 207 -25.85 -11.53 -18.66
CA GLY A 207 -26.53 -10.77 -19.72
C GLY A 207 -26.24 -9.27 -19.84
N GLY A 208 -25.73 -8.87 -21.00
CA GLY A 208 -25.63 -7.46 -21.39
C GLY A 208 -25.10 -7.28 -22.81
N ALA A 209 -25.88 -7.73 -23.81
CA ALA A 209 -25.66 -7.35 -25.21
C ALA A 209 -26.32 -5.98 -25.46
N GLY A 210 -25.61 -5.07 -26.12
CA GLY A 210 -26.24 -3.92 -26.80
C GLY A 210 -25.39 -2.67 -26.82
N GLY A 211 -24.98 -2.23 -28.01
CA GLY A 211 -24.48 -0.86 -28.17
C GLY A 211 -23.64 -0.58 -29.43
N ASP A 212 -24.08 -1.00 -30.61
CA ASP A 212 -23.65 -0.36 -31.85
C ASP A 212 -24.20 1.08 -31.86
N GLY A 213 -23.31 2.07 -31.83
CA GLY A 213 -23.65 3.48 -31.87
C GLY A 213 -22.58 4.26 -32.61
N GLY A 214 -22.63 4.22 -33.94
CA GLY A 214 -21.80 5.07 -34.78
C GLY A 214 -22.17 6.56 -34.68
N SER A 215 -21.23 7.42 -35.06
CA SER A 215 -21.52 8.66 -35.80
C SER A 215 -20.24 9.21 -36.42
N ALA A 216 -20.38 9.55 -37.70
CA ALA A 216 -19.41 10.24 -38.53
C ALA A 216 -19.27 11.72 -38.13
N GLY A 217 -18.15 12.35 -38.47
CA GLY A 217 -18.01 13.80 -38.31
C GLY A 217 -16.67 14.38 -38.78
N SER A 218 -16.63 14.68 -40.09
CA SER A 218 -15.75 15.62 -40.83
C SER A 218 -14.25 15.32 -40.95
#